data_AF-A0A952XEA8-F1
#
_entry.id   AF-A0A952XEA8-F1
#
_cell.length_a   1.000
_cell.length_b   1.000
_cell.length_c   1.000
_cell.angle_alpha   90.00
_cell.angle_beta   90.00
_cell.angle_gamma   90.00
#
_symmetry.space_group_name_H-M   'P 1'
#
loop_
_entity.id
_entity.type
_entity.pdbx_description
1 polymer ?
#
loop_
_entity_poly.entity_id
_entity_poly.type
_entity_poly.pdbx_seq_one_letter_code
_entity_poly.pdbx_strand_id
1 'polypeptide(L)'
;MNVAQADHRTVSLPPYSALTVIADALSRGSVVRLADSMGGEPQGVTPIANDETVVIGPFGVQTRHDIVCSNGALTYGMAPVDFPTLTEAVAASLAAAAGAHLSVVDTAEAIASVAEIIGEGAPDASLQATIGINPAGDDNALTFTAVEFGAGGDEVAIAYVDPETAESPLSVAVVGKQITVSLETDDSEPPEIVSTAADILAAIEAEEAAAALVTVAIDVSDSGSEDDGSGVVTAMESTALEGGAGVGVGVAGRGSRYTDITNGALYLNVGDADEPDWSMLAFD
;
A
#
# COMPACT_ATOMS: atom_id res chain seq x y z
N MET A 1 -5.06 -35.84 45.74
CA MET A 1 -4.84 -36.29 47.14
C MET A 1 -5.63 -35.35 48.04
N ASN A 2 -6.08 -35.79 49.22
CA ASN A 2 -7.00 -34.99 50.06
C ASN A 2 -6.41 -34.72 51.44
N VAL A 3 -6.73 -33.55 52.01
CA VAL A 3 -6.43 -33.16 53.40
C VAL A 3 -7.76 -32.85 54.09
N ALA A 4 -8.09 -33.63 55.12
CA ALA A 4 -9.35 -33.50 55.85
C ALA A 4 -9.32 -32.35 56.87
N GLN A 5 -10.49 -31.94 57.35
CA GLN A 5 -10.61 -30.87 58.35
C GLN A 5 -9.74 -31.13 59.60
N ALA A 6 -9.07 -30.06 60.06
CA ALA A 6 -8.16 -30.06 61.20
C ALA A 6 -6.94 -30.98 61.03
N ASP A 7 -6.70 -31.45 59.81
CA ASP A 7 -5.50 -32.18 59.43
C ASP A 7 -4.57 -31.28 58.61
N HIS A 8 -3.31 -31.70 58.53
CA HIS A 8 -2.30 -31.06 57.72
C HIS A 8 -1.43 -32.07 56.98
N ARG A 9 -0.92 -31.65 55.82
CA ARG A 9 -0.09 -32.50 54.98
C ARG A 9 1.11 -31.74 54.47
N THR A 10 2.28 -32.20 54.90
CA THR A 10 3.54 -31.73 54.33
C THR A 10 3.83 -32.45 53.02
N VAL A 11 4.15 -31.68 51.99
CA VAL A 11 4.50 -32.15 50.64
C VAL A 11 5.80 -31.50 50.16
N SER A 12 6.59 -32.26 49.41
CA SER A 12 7.77 -31.75 48.70
C SER A 12 7.40 -31.51 47.25
N LEU A 13 7.48 -30.25 46.82
CA LEU A 13 7.21 -29.82 45.45
C LEU A 13 8.52 -29.89 44.64
N PRO A 14 8.61 -30.74 43.60
CA PRO A 14 9.80 -30.82 42.76
C PRO A 14 10.09 -29.48 42.03
N PRO A 15 11.34 -29.25 41.60
CA PRO A 15 11.66 -28.11 40.73
C PRO A 15 10.74 -28.10 39.50
N TYR A 16 10.39 -26.90 39.04
CA TYR A 16 9.59 -26.66 37.83
C TYR A 16 8.19 -27.31 37.84
N SER A 17 7.70 -27.68 39.03
CA SER A 17 6.34 -28.17 39.22
C SER A 17 5.52 -27.14 40.00
N ALA A 18 4.20 -27.14 39.79
CA ALA A 18 3.26 -26.37 40.57
C ALA A 18 2.43 -27.30 41.47
N LEU A 19 2.14 -26.82 42.68
CA LEU A 19 1.18 -27.41 43.60
C LEU A 19 -0.17 -26.69 43.40
N THR A 20 -1.18 -27.42 42.97
CA THR A 20 -2.56 -26.92 42.87
C THR A 20 -3.34 -27.43 44.07
N VAL A 21 -3.93 -26.52 44.85
CA VAL A 21 -4.81 -26.84 45.97
C VAL A 21 -6.19 -26.25 45.69
N ILE A 22 -7.22 -27.07 45.80
CA ILE A 22 -8.61 -26.76 45.48
C ILE A 22 -9.43 -26.89 46.76
N ALA A 23 -10.12 -25.81 47.11
CA ALA A 23 -11.18 -25.79 48.10
C ALA A 23 -12.54 -25.78 47.39
N ASP A 24 -13.47 -26.61 47.84
CA ASP A 24 -14.88 -26.45 47.44
C ASP A 24 -15.53 -25.27 48.19
N ALA A 25 -16.81 -25.00 47.90
CA ALA A 25 -17.57 -23.91 48.50
C ALA A 25 -17.65 -23.95 50.04
N LEU A 26 -17.40 -25.10 50.69
CA LEU A 26 -17.46 -25.24 52.15
C LEU A 26 -16.08 -25.38 52.80
N SER A 27 -15.04 -25.60 51.99
CA SER A 27 -13.68 -25.87 52.45
C SER A 27 -12.83 -24.60 52.48
N ARG A 28 -11.89 -24.53 53.42
CA ARG A 28 -10.89 -23.45 53.46
C ARG A 28 -9.66 -23.88 54.24
N GLY A 29 -8.54 -23.23 53.99
CA GLY A 29 -7.29 -23.57 54.66
C GLY A 29 -6.15 -22.64 54.28
N SER A 30 -4.95 -23.18 54.26
CA SER A 30 -3.77 -22.46 53.83
C SER A 30 -2.69 -23.40 53.32
N VAL A 31 -1.77 -22.82 52.54
CA VAL A 31 -0.49 -23.45 52.21
C VAL A 31 0.61 -22.63 52.87
N VAL A 32 1.39 -23.28 53.73
CA VAL A 32 2.55 -22.69 54.38
C VAL A 32 3.81 -23.13 53.65
N ARG A 33 4.61 -22.18 53.15
CA ARG A 33 5.93 -22.50 52.63
C ARG A 33 6.89 -22.68 53.81
N LEU A 34 7.40 -23.89 53.98
CA LEU A 34 8.36 -24.21 55.03
C LEU A 34 9.77 -23.74 54.62
N ALA A 35 10.66 -23.55 55.60
CA ALA A 35 12.05 -23.24 55.32
C ALA A 35 12.72 -24.32 54.45
N ASP A 36 13.68 -23.87 53.62
CA ASP A 36 14.51 -24.74 52.79
C ASP A 36 15.52 -25.55 53.63
N SER A 37 15.80 -25.12 54.87
CA SER A 37 16.61 -25.85 55.86
C SER A 37 15.75 -26.46 56.98
N MET A 38 16.22 -27.54 57.60
CA MET A 38 15.52 -28.13 58.74
C MET A 38 15.61 -27.21 59.97
N GLY A 39 14.45 -26.92 60.59
CA GLY A 39 14.34 -26.06 61.77
C GLY A 39 14.28 -24.57 61.50
N GLY A 40 14.25 -24.13 60.23
CA GLY A 40 14.05 -22.71 59.89
C GLY A 40 12.59 -22.27 59.97
N GLU A 41 12.38 -20.96 60.11
CA GLU A 41 11.05 -20.35 60.15
C GLU A 41 10.31 -20.46 58.79
N PRO A 42 8.97 -20.58 58.80
CA PRO A 42 8.17 -20.53 57.58
C PRO A 42 8.41 -19.26 56.75
N GLN A 43 8.51 -19.41 55.44
CA GLN A 43 8.82 -18.31 54.51
C GLN A 43 7.58 -17.57 54.01
N GLY A 44 6.38 -18.10 54.24
CA GLY A 44 5.13 -17.45 53.85
C GLY A 44 3.91 -18.34 54.07
N VAL A 45 2.74 -17.71 54.14
CA VAL A 45 1.44 -18.38 54.25
C VAL A 45 0.52 -17.84 53.17
N THR A 46 0.00 -18.72 52.33
CA THR A 46 -1.01 -18.39 51.33
C THR A 46 -2.36 -18.92 51.83
N PRO A 47 -3.32 -18.05 52.18
CA PRO A 47 -4.66 -18.51 52.55
C PRO A 47 -5.37 -19.11 51.34
N ILE A 48 -6.28 -20.05 51.59
CA ILE A 48 -7.19 -20.62 50.60
C ILE A 48 -8.62 -20.39 51.12
N ALA A 49 -9.37 -19.54 50.44
CA ALA A 49 -10.76 -19.25 50.73
C ALA A 49 -11.69 -20.35 50.20
N ASN A 50 -12.97 -20.21 50.54
CA ASN A 50 -14.04 -21.05 50.03
C ASN A 50 -14.20 -20.89 48.50
N ASP A 51 -14.38 -22.01 47.79
CA ASP A 51 -14.49 -22.07 46.33
C ASP A 51 -13.27 -21.51 45.58
N GLU A 52 -12.08 -21.61 46.18
CA GLU A 52 -10.84 -21.09 45.61
C GLU A 52 -9.91 -22.21 45.14
N THR A 53 -9.25 -21.98 44.00
CA THR A 53 -8.11 -22.77 43.55
C THR A 53 -6.85 -21.92 43.65
N VAL A 54 -5.88 -22.39 44.44
CA VAL A 54 -4.59 -21.72 44.60
C VAL A 54 -3.51 -22.56 43.92
N VAL A 55 -2.65 -21.88 43.15
CA VAL A 55 -1.49 -22.48 42.49
C VAL A 55 -0.21 -21.92 43.11
N ILE A 56 0.66 -22.81 43.60
CA ILE A 56 1.93 -22.47 44.25
C ILE A 56 3.10 -22.98 43.40
N GLY A 57 4.05 -22.10 43.10
CA GLY A 57 5.14 -22.35 42.16
C GLY A 57 4.81 -21.88 40.74
N PRO A 58 5.59 -22.28 39.73
CA PRO A 58 6.75 -23.18 39.82
C PRO A 58 7.96 -22.51 40.49
N PHE A 59 8.76 -23.29 41.20
CA PHE A 59 10.05 -22.85 41.76
C PHE A 59 11.21 -23.53 41.04
N GLY A 60 12.33 -22.83 40.88
CA GLY A 60 13.54 -23.38 40.25
C GLY A 60 14.28 -24.44 41.09
N VAL A 61 13.87 -24.64 42.34
CA VAL A 61 14.43 -25.63 43.27
C VAL A 61 13.31 -26.38 43.99
N GLN A 62 13.63 -27.54 44.57
CA GLN A 62 12.67 -28.28 45.38
C GLN A 62 12.30 -27.46 46.62
N THR A 63 11.01 -27.37 46.91
CA THR A 63 10.48 -26.62 48.06
C THR A 63 9.53 -27.49 48.88
N ARG A 64 9.34 -27.17 50.16
CA ARG A 64 8.42 -27.90 51.04
C ARG A 64 7.25 -27.02 51.44
N HIS A 65 6.06 -27.61 51.39
CA HIS A 65 4.82 -26.92 51.71
C HIS A 65 4.01 -27.73 52.70
N ASP A 66 3.43 -27.07 53.69
CA ASP A 66 2.45 -27.67 54.59
C ASP A 66 1.05 -27.18 54.22
N ILE A 67 0.19 -28.10 53.82
CA ILE A 67 -1.19 -27.82 53.44
C ILE A 67 -2.04 -28.04 54.69
N VAL A 68 -2.70 -26.99 55.19
CA VAL A 68 -3.50 -27.04 56.42
C VAL A 68 -4.96 -26.83 56.07
N CYS A 69 -5.82 -27.80 56.39
CA CYS A 69 -7.25 -27.68 56.19
C CYS A 69 -7.94 -27.20 57.48
N SER A 70 -8.51 -26.00 57.45
CA SER A 70 -9.19 -25.42 58.61
C SER A 70 -10.69 -25.74 58.65
N ASN A 71 -11.29 -26.02 57.50
CA ASN A 71 -12.69 -26.42 57.37
C ASN A 71 -12.88 -27.26 56.11
N GLY A 72 -13.77 -28.25 56.15
CA GLY A 72 -14.11 -29.09 55.00
C GLY A 72 -13.01 -30.09 54.61
N ALA A 73 -12.70 -30.17 53.31
CA ALA A 73 -11.62 -30.98 52.78
C ALA A 73 -10.94 -30.27 51.60
N LEU A 74 -9.60 -30.24 51.59
CA LEU A 74 -8.83 -29.71 50.47
C LEU A 74 -8.38 -30.85 49.57
N THR A 75 -8.49 -30.66 48.26
CA THR A 75 -7.88 -31.56 47.28
C THR A 75 -6.63 -30.91 46.73
N TYR A 76 -5.55 -31.67 46.57
CA TYR A 76 -4.32 -31.17 45.96
C TYR A 76 -3.72 -32.13 44.94
N GLY A 77 -2.99 -31.54 43.99
CA GLY A 77 -2.20 -32.21 42.97
C GLY A 77 -0.90 -31.46 42.69
N MET A 78 0.11 -32.16 42.20
CA MET A 78 1.35 -31.56 41.73
C MET A 78 1.58 -32.00 40.30
N ALA A 79 1.91 -31.04 39.42
CA ALA A 79 2.21 -31.30 38.03
C ALA A 79 3.38 -30.42 37.57
N PRO A 80 4.24 -30.91 36.65
CA PRO A 80 5.19 -30.07 35.95
C PRO A 80 4.48 -28.89 35.28
N VAL A 81 5.04 -27.70 35.39
CA VAL A 81 4.58 -26.54 34.63
C VAL A 81 5.26 -26.57 33.28
N ASP A 82 4.47 -26.56 32.22
CA ASP A 82 4.98 -26.36 30.87
C ASP A 82 5.32 -24.87 30.72
N PHE A 83 6.62 -24.55 30.73
CA PHE A 83 7.05 -23.20 30.40
C PHE A 83 7.04 -23.11 28.88
N PRO A 84 6.33 -22.13 28.29
CA PRO A 84 6.42 -21.93 26.85
C PRO A 84 7.90 -21.78 26.50
N THR A 85 8.31 -22.48 25.44
CA THR A 85 9.65 -22.29 24.91
C THR A 85 9.87 -20.80 24.60
N LEU A 86 11.11 -20.33 24.62
CA LEU A 86 11.41 -18.93 24.23
C LEU A 86 10.75 -18.59 22.89
N THR A 87 10.67 -19.56 21.98
CA THR A 87 10.00 -19.44 20.68
C THR A 87 8.49 -19.20 20.79
N GLU A 88 7.79 -19.90 21.68
CA GLU A 88 6.35 -19.73 21.91
C GLU A 88 6.03 -18.46 22.70
N ALA A 89 6.85 -18.09 23.68
CA ALA A 89 6.71 -16.84 24.41
C ALA A 89 6.96 -15.62 23.51
N VAL A 90 7.98 -15.71 22.64
CA VAL A 90 8.22 -14.71 21.59
C VAL A 90 7.05 -14.67 20.62
N ALA A 91 6.53 -15.83 20.15
CA ALA A 91 5.37 -15.87 19.27
C ALA A 91 4.12 -15.24 19.90
N ALA A 92 3.86 -15.50 21.18
CA ALA A 92 2.75 -14.88 21.91
C ALA A 92 2.94 -13.37 22.08
N SER A 93 4.16 -12.92 22.40
CA SER A 93 4.47 -11.49 22.48
C SER A 93 4.38 -10.78 21.13
N LEU A 94 4.75 -11.46 20.04
CA LEU A 94 4.65 -10.96 18.67
C LEU A 94 3.17 -10.89 18.24
N ALA A 95 2.36 -11.88 18.59
CA ALA A 95 0.92 -11.86 18.36
C ALA A 95 0.22 -10.74 19.14
N ALA A 96 0.61 -10.51 20.40
CA ALA A 96 0.09 -9.41 21.21
C ALA A 96 0.51 -8.03 20.68
N ALA A 97 1.77 -7.89 20.22
CA ALA A 97 2.27 -6.68 19.57
C ALA A 97 1.56 -6.40 18.24
N ALA A 98 1.26 -7.45 17.45
CA ALA A 98 0.48 -7.34 16.23
C ALA A 98 -0.97 -6.87 16.50
N GLY A 99 -1.56 -7.25 17.63
CA GLY A 99 -2.90 -6.80 18.03
C GLY A 99 -2.97 -5.39 18.62
N ALA A 100 -1.86 -4.83 19.10
CA ALA A 100 -1.86 -3.58 19.87
C ALA A 100 -1.30 -2.35 19.14
N HIS A 101 -0.64 -2.49 17.97
CA HIS A 101 0.00 -1.33 17.34
C HIS A 101 0.04 -1.33 15.81
N LEU A 102 -0.93 -1.96 15.15
CA LEU A 102 -1.18 -1.69 13.75
C LEU A 102 -2.69 -1.71 13.51
N SER A 103 -3.32 -0.56 13.80
CA SER A 103 -4.59 -0.17 13.19
C SER A 103 -4.34 0.06 11.69
N VAL A 104 -4.07 -1.03 10.98
CA VAL A 104 -4.10 -1.15 9.54
C VAL A 104 -5.56 -0.99 9.15
N VAL A 105 -5.94 0.25 8.87
CA VAL A 105 -7.25 0.65 8.36
C VAL A 105 -7.51 -0.11 7.06
N ASP A 106 -8.17 -1.27 7.12
CA ASP A 106 -8.77 -2.00 5.98
C ASP A 106 -7.99 -1.85 4.64
N THR A 107 -6.84 -2.52 4.57
CA THR A 107 -5.72 -2.12 3.69
C THR A 107 -5.55 -2.90 2.41
N ALA A 108 -6.64 -3.19 1.71
CA ALA A 108 -6.50 -3.58 0.31
C ALA A 108 -6.45 -2.33 -0.60
N GLU A 109 -7.24 -1.29 -0.29
CA GLU A 109 -7.34 -0.11 -1.15
C GLU A 109 -6.56 1.11 -0.62
N ALA A 110 -6.36 1.22 0.71
CA ALA A 110 -5.72 2.40 1.32
C ALA A 110 -4.17 2.36 1.41
N ILE A 111 -3.53 1.19 1.36
CA ILE A 111 -2.05 1.07 1.34
C ILE A 111 -1.51 0.98 -0.09
N ALA A 112 -2.34 0.63 -1.08
CA ALA A 112 -1.88 0.37 -2.44
C ALA A 112 -1.28 1.60 -3.15
N SER A 113 -1.39 2.80 -2.59
CA SER A 113 -0.95 4.04 -3.22
C SER A 113 0.04 4.87 -2.38
N VAL A 114 0.47 4.42 -1.19
CA VAL A 114 1.50 5.15 -0.42
C VAL A 114 2.86 4.53 -0.70
N ALA A 115 3.62 5.15 -1.60
CA ALA A 115 4.97 4.75 -1.95
C ALA A 115 6.01 5.47 -1.11
N GLU A 116 7.11 4.78 -0.82
CA GLU A 116 8.35 5.40 -0.34
C GLU A 116 9.37 5.39 -1.49
N ILE A 117 9.75 6.58 -1.95
CA ILE A 117 10.67 6.78 -3.05
C ILE A 117 11.93 7.48 -2.54
N ILE A 118 13.08 7.07 -3.06
CA ILE A 118 14.38 7.67 -2.77
C ILE A 118 14.98 8.04 -4.12
N GLY A 119 15.41 9.29 -4.28
CA GLY A 119 16.00 9.76 -5.53
C GLY A 119 17.04 10.85 -5.32
N GLU A 120 17.82 11.11 -6.36
CA GLU A 120 18.86 12.13 -6.38
C GLU A 120 18.25 13.47 -6.79
N GLY A 121 18.25 14.47 -5.90
CA GLY A 121 17.66 15.78 -6.18
C GLY A 121 16.15 15.83 -5.94
N ALA A 122 15.57 17.01 -6.15
CA ALA A 122 14.13 17.24 -6.00
C ALA A 122 13.35 16.38 -7.01
N PRO A 123 12.17 15.85 -6.67
CA PRO A 123 11.38 15.06 -7.60
C PRO A 123 10.90 15.93 -8.77
N ASP A 124 11.04 15.42 -9.99
CA ASP A 124 10.50 16.07 -11.18
C ASP A 124 8.96 16.13 -11.10
N ALA A 125 8.41 17.26 -11.52
CA ALA A 125 6.97 17.45 -11.62
C ALA A 125 6.36 16.51 -12.67
N SER A 126 5.12 16.11 -12.43
CA SER A 126 4.34 15.33 -13.39
C SER A 126 3.99 16.21 -14.59
N LEU A 127 4.44 15.79 -15.78
CA LEU A 127 4.20 16.46 -17.06
C LEU A 127 3.63 15.47 -18.07
N GLN A 128 2.65 15.92 -18.85
CA GLN A 128 2.15 15.19 -20.00
C GLN A 128 3.10 15.38 -21.19
N ALA A 129 3.24 14.34 -22.01
CA ALA A 129 3.97 14.43 -23.27
C ALA A 129 3.18 15.26 -24.28
N THR A 130 3.85 16.05 -25.11
CA THR A 130 3.21 16.93 -26.08
C THR A 130 3.98 16.94 -27.39
N ILE A 131 3.27 17.07 -28.51
CA ILE A 131 3.86 17.40 -29.80
C ILE A 131 3.01 18.41 -30.56
N GLY A 132 3.66 19.40 -31.17
CA GLY A 132 3.06 20.25 -32.18
C GLY A 132 3.34 19.68 -33.57
N ILE A 133 2.29 19.40 -34.34
CA ILE A 133 2.37 19.00 -35.74
C ILE A 133 1.95 20.22 -36.56
N ASN A 134 2.88 20.77 -37.33
CA ASN A 134 2.68 21.93 -38.20
C ASN A 134 3.14 21.55 -39.63
N PRO A 135 2.25 20.97 -40.45
CA PRO A 135 2.51 20.69 -41.85
C PRO A 135 2.66 21.98 -42.67
N ALA A 136 3.18 21.89 -43.90
CA ALA A 136 3.28 23.09 -44.73
C ALA A 136 1.89 23.64 -45.08
N GLY A 137 1.58 24.87 -44.68
CA GLY A 137 0.30 25.54 -44.92
C GLY A 137 0.08 26.63 -43.88
N ASP A 138 -1.10 27.26 -43.94
CA ASP A 138 -1.64 28.07 -42.85
C ASP A 138 -2.89 27.32 -42.32
N ASP A 139 -3.23 27.53 -41.05
CA ASP A 139 -4.44 27.01 -40.39
C ASP A 139 -4.49 25.47 -40.32
N ASN A 140 -3.34 24.79 -40.31
CA ASN A 140 -3.27 23.32 -40.37
C ASN A 140 -2.45 22.67 -39.24
N ALA A 141 -1.98 23.46 -38.27
CA ALA A 141 -1.27 22.95 -37.12
C ALA A 141 -2.17 22.46 -35.98
N LEU A 142 -1.77 21.34 -35.39
CA LEU A 142 -2.42 20.72 -34.24
C LEU A 142 -1.41 20.44 -33.13
N THR A 143 -1.80 20.71 -31.90
CA THR A 143 -1.08 20.29 -30.69
C THR A 143 -1.74 19.06 -30.10
N PHE A 144 -0.96 18.00 -29.93
CA PHE A 144 -1.36 16.75 -29.28
C PHE A 144 -0.74 16.69 -27.90
N THR A 145 -1.55 16.42 -26.87
CA THR A 145 -1.09 16.21 -25.50
C THR A 145 -1.56 14.85 -25.01
N ALA A 146 -0.65 14.02 -24.52
CA ALA A 146 -0.97 12.72 -23.95
C ALA A 146 -1.91 12.88 -22.76
N VAL A 147 -2.90 12.01 -22.64
CA VAL A 147 -3.77 11.96 -21.46
C VAL A 147 -2.96 11.45 -20.25
N GLU A 148 -2.12 10.45 -20.47
CA GLU A 148 -1.22 9.87 -19.46
C GLU A 148 -0.07 10.84 -19.13
N PHE A 149 0.15 11.10 -17.83
CA PHE A 149 1.33 11.83 -17.36
C PHE A 149 2.58 10.94 -17.40
N GLY A 150 3.76 11.57 -17.34
CA GLY A 150 5.03 10.84 -17.28
C GLY A 150 5.48 10.29 -18.62
N ALA A 151 6.60 9.57 -18.58
CA ALA A 151 7.24 9.01 -19.78
C ALA A 151 6.35 7.99 -20.52
N GLY A 152 5.28 7.48 -19.90
CA GLY A 152 4.29 6.66 -20.58
C GLY A 152 3.59 7.38 -21.74
N GLY A 153 3.44 8.72 -21.65
CA GLY A 153 2.88 9.55 -22.71
C GLY A 153 3.78 9.61 -23.97
N ASP A 154 5.10 9.46 -23.81
CA ASP A 154 6.06 9.49 -24.92
C ASP A 154 5.94 8.27 -25.86
N GLU A 155 5.25 7.22 -25.41
CA GLU A 155 4.98 6.03 -26.24
C GLU A 155 3.83 6.25 -27.24
N VAL A 156 3.08 7.34 -27.10
CA VAL A 156 1.98 7.68 -28.01
C VAL A 156 2.56 8.30 -29.27
N ALA A 157 2.13 7.82 -30.43
CA ALA A 157 2.60 8.29 -31.73
C ALA A 157 1.46 8.56 -32.70
N ILE A 158 1.63 9.59 -33.53
CA ILE A 158 0.64 10.06 -34.51
C ILE A 158 1.23 9.94 -35.92
N ALA A 159 0.45 9.41 -36.86
CA ALA A 159 0.80 9.34 -38.28
C ALA A 159 -0.37 9.78 -39.15
N TYR A 160 -0.11 10.53 -40.22
CA TYR A 160 -1.10 10.89 -41.24
C TYR A 160 -0.76 10.18 -42.55
N VAL A 161 -1.68 9.37 -43.04
CA VAL A 161 -1.45 8.48 -44.19
C VAL A 161 -2.33 8.93 -45.35
N ASP A 162 -1.72 9.16 -46.51
CA ASP A 162 -2.42 9.27 -47.78
C ASP A 162 -2.78 7.86 -48.28
N PRO A 163 -4.08 7.54 -48.50
CA PRO A 163 -4.50 6.24 -49.01
C PRO A 163 -4.20 6.02 -50.50
N GLU A 164 -3.69 7.03 -51.22
CA GLU A 164 -3.33 7.00 -52.65
C GLU A 164 -4.51 6.54 -53.56
N THR A 165 -5.74 6.64 -53.07
CA THR A 165 -6.96 6.16 -53.74
C THR A 165 -8.00 7.27 -53.72
N ALA A 166 -8.62 7.56 -54.86
CA ALA A 166 -9.68 8.58 -54.97
C ALA A 166 -10.88 8.25 -54.07
N GLU A 167 -11.58 9.29 -53.60
CA GLU A 167 -12.81 9.19 -52.80
C GLU A 167 -12.63 8.33 -51.53
N SER A 168 -11.45 8.39 -50.91
CA SER A 168 -11.20 7.71 -49.64
C SER A 168 -11.71 8.57 -48.49
N PRO A 169 -12.50 8.03 -47.55
CA PRO A 169 -12.99 8.81 -46.41
C PRO A 169 -11.94 8.96 -45.31
N LEU A 170 -12.01 10.05 -44.55
CA LEU A 170 -11.24 10.23 -43.31
C LEU A 170 -11.54 9.10 -42.32
N SER A 171 -10.50 8.48 -41.76
CA SER A 171 -10.66 7.47 -40.70
C SER A 171 -9.49 7.47 -39.73
N VAL A 172 -9.77 7.08 -38.48
CA VAL A 172 -8.76 6.94 -37.42
C VAL A 172 -8.70 5.49 -36.99
N ALA A 173 -7.48 4.96 -36.84
CA ALA A 173 -7.23 3.63 -36.32
C ALA A 173 -6.20 3.68 -35.20
N VAL A 174 -6.44 2.90 -34.15
CA VAL A 174 -5.54 2.81 -32.99
C VAL A 174 -5.05 1.38 -32.81
N VAL A 175 -3.73 1.20 -32.76
CA VAL A 175 -3.08 -0.09 -32.47
C VAL A 175 -2.06 0.12 -31.34
N GLY A 176 -2.38 -0.36 -30.15
CA GLY A 176 -1.58 -0.05 -28.97
C GLY A 176 -1.65 1.45 -28.66
N LYS A 177 -0.51 2.14 -28.72
CA LYS A 177 -0.39 3.60 -28.56
C LYS A 177 -0.12 4.34 -29.88
N GLN A 178 -0.16 3.64 -31.01
CA GLN A 178 -0.08 4.26 -32.33
C GLN A 178 -1.47 4.69 -32.78
N ILE A 179 -1.61 5.98 -33.09
CA ILE A 179 -2.77 6.56 -33.77
C ILE A 179 -2.39 6.78 -35.23
N THR A 180 -3.22 6.26 -36.14
CA THR A 180 -3.06 6.43 -37.58
C THR A 180 -4.31 7.08 -38.14
N VAL A 181 -4.15 8.26 -38.75
CA VAL A 181 -5.21 8.98 -39.43
C VAL A 181 -5.04 8.75 -40.93
N SER A 182 -5.98 8.05 -41.55
CA SER A 182 -6.03 7.91 -43.01
C SER A 182 -6.80 9.10 -43.56
N LEU A 183 -6.12 9.93 -44.36
CA LEU A 183 -6.64 11.22 -44.83
C LEU A 183 -7.69 11.04 -45.92
N GLU A 184 -8.66 11.96 -45.95
CA GLU A 184 -9.70 12.03 -46.98
C GLU A 184 -9.11 12.54 -48.29
N THR A 185 -9.55 11.95 -49.40
CA THR A 185 -9.14 12.31 -50.76
C THR A 185 -10.34 12.56 -51.66
N ASP A 186 -10.16 13.46 -52.63
CA ASP A 186 -11.19 13.81 -53.62
C ASP A 186 -11.29 12.82 -54.81
N ASP A 187 -12.11 13.15 -55.81
CA ASP A 187 -12.29 12.39 -57.04
C ASP A 187 -11.26 12.71 -58.15
N SER A 188 -10.21 13.48 -57.85
CA SER A 188 -9.20 13.89 -58.82
C SER A 188 -8.25 12.75 -59.23
N GLU A 189 -7.53 12.94 -60.34
CA GLU A 189 -6.49 12.02 -60.82
C GLU A 189 -5.18 12.81 -61.10
N PRO A 190 -4.17 12.78 -60.19
CA PRO A 190 -4.12 12.00 -58.95
C PRO A 190 -5.06 12.53 -57.85
N PRO A 191 -5.49 11.69 -56.89
CA PRO A 191 -6.30 12.12 -55.76
C PRO A 191 -5.56 13.17 -54.93
N GLU A 192 -6.26 14.23 -54.53
CA GLU A 192 -5.74 15.26 -53.64
C GLU A 192 -6.31 15.08 -52.23
N ILE A 193 -5.46 15.27 -51.22
CA ILE A 193 -5.89 15.27 -49.81
C ILE A 193 -6.76 16.50 -49.57
N VAL A 194 -7.93 16.30 -48.96
CA VAL A 194 -8.87 17.37 -48.60
C VAL A 194 -9.12 17.50 -47.11
N SER A 195 -8.61 16.58 -46.29
CA SER A 195 -8.74 16.67 -44.83
C SER A 195 -8.10 17.93 -44.26
N THR A 196 -8.87 18.62 -43.42
CA THR A 196 -8.40 19.80 -42.68
C THR A 196 -7.94 19.43 -41.25
N ALA A 197 -7.22 20.32 -40.59
CA ALA A 197 -6.86 20.13 -39.17
C ALA A 197 -8.11 20.02 -38.28
N ALA A 198 -9.16 20.79 -38.57
CA ALA A 198 -10.44 20.72 -37.88
C ALA A 198 -11.13 19.35 -38.06
N ASP A 199 -11.06 18.76 -39.26
CA ASP A 199 -11.61 17.41 -39.51
C ASP A 199 -10.85 16.35 -38.71
N ILE A 200 -9.52 16.45 -38.63
CA ILE A 200 -8.69 15.52 -37.85
C ILE A 200 -8.99 15.62 -36.36
N LEU A 201 -9.07 16.84 -35.83
CA LEU A 201 -9.46 17.07 -34.44
C LEU A 201 -10.79 16.39 -34.14
N ALA A 202 -11.81 16.66 -34.96
CA ALA A 202 -13.13 16.07 -34.79
C ALA A 202 -13.12 14.54 -34.91
N ALA A 203 -12.34 13.98 -35.84
CA ALA A 203 -12.23 12.54 -36.03
C ALA A 203 -11.54 11.84 -34.86
N ILE A 204 -10.51 12.45 -34.27
CA ILE A 204 -9.80 11.90 -33.10
C ILE A 204 -10.66 11.99 -31.84
N GLU A 205 -11.38 13.08 -31.63
CA GLU A 205 -12.31 13.22 -30.50
C GLU A 205 -13.49 12.25 -30.59
N ALA A 206 -13.93 11.91 -31.80
CA ALA A 206 -15.00 10.95 -32.03
C ALA A 206 -14.54 9.48 -31.87
N GLU A 207 -13.24 9.20 -32.01
CA GLU A 207 -12.67 7.85 -31.86
C GLU A 207 -12.27 7.60 -30.40
N GLU A 208 -13.07 6.82 -29.68
CA GLU A 208 -12.90 6.59 -28.23
C GLU A 208 -11.51 6.08 -27.86
N ALA A 209 -10.90 5.21 -28.67
CA ALA A 209 -9.57 4.68 -28.41
C ALA A 209 -8.47 5.75 -28.57
N ALA A 210 -8.65 6.71 -29.47
CA ALA A 210 -7.70 7.80 -29.69
C ALA A 210 -7.86 8.89 -28.62
N ALA A 211 -9.10 9.27 -28.32
CA ALA A 211 -9.42 10.25 -27.27
C ALA A 211 -9.01 9.78 -25.85
N ALA A 212 -8.89 8.45 -25.65
CA ALA A 212 -8.34 7.91 -24.40
C ALA A 212 -6.81 8.06 -24.27
N LEU A 213 -6.10 8.29 -25.38
CA LEU A 213 -4.64 8.43 -25.42
C LEU A 213 -4.18 9.89 -25.50
N VAL A 214 -4.90 10.73 -26.24
CA VAL A 214 -4.52 12.13 -26.48
C VAL A 214 -5.69 13.09 -26.38
N THR A 215 -5.36 14.32 -26.02
CA THR A 215 -6.18 15.51 -26.27
C THR A 215 -5.57 16.29 -27.43
N VAL A 216 -6.41 16.88 -28.27
CA VAL A 216 -5.99 17.61 -29.47
C VAL A 216 -6.51 19.03 -29.40
N ALA A 217 -5.71 19.99 -29.82
CA ALA A 217 -6.11 21.38 -29.95
C ALA A 217 -5.55 21.97 -31.25
N ILE A 218 -6.32 22.87 -31.88
CA ILE A 218 -5.82 23.71 -32.96
C ILE A 218 -4.72 24.62 -32.40
N ASP A 219 -3.57 24.64 -33.05
CA ASP A 219 -2.50 25.55 -32.67
C ASP A 219 -2.78 26.93 -33.24
N VAL A 220 -3.42 27.75 -32.42
CA VAL A 220 -3.83 29.13 -32.79
C VAL A 220 -2.67 30.09 -33.08
N SER A 221 -1.42 29.62 -33.02
CA SER A 221 -0.23 30.40 -33.38
C SER A 221 0.27 30.16 -34.80
N ASP A 222 -0.31 29.20 -35.52
CA ASP A 222 0.13 28.78 -36.85
C ASP A 222 -0.23 29.78 -37.95
N SER A 223 -1.37 30.48 -37.84
CA SER A 223 -1.69 31.56 -38.77
C SER A 223 -1.48 32.97 -38.21
N GLY A 224 -1.26 33.92 -39.13
CA GLY A 224 -1.19 35.35 -38.79
C GLY A 224 -2.53 35.99 -38.39
N SER A 225 -3.59 35.18 -38.21
CA SER A 225 -4.99 35.55 -37.92
C SER A 225 -5.66 34.56 -36.93
N GLU A 226 -6.99 34.60 -36.77
CA GLU A 226 -7.71 33.58 -35.98
C GLU A 226 -7.65 32.24 -36.74
N ASP A 227 -6.81 31.33 -36.27
CA ASP A 227 -6.72 29.97 -36.78
C ASP A 227 -7.95 29.15 -36.35
N ASP A 228 -8.66 28.60 -37.32
CA ASP A 228 -9.85 27.76 -37.13
C ASP A 228 -9.67 26.31 -37.59
N GLY A 229 -8.44 25.92 -37.94
CA GLY A 229 -8.12 24.58 -38.42
C GLY A 229 -8.63 24.27 -39.83
N SER A 230 -9.06 25.28 -40.61
CA SER A 230 -9.57 25.08 -41.97
C SER A 230 -8.51 24.74 -43.02
N GLY A 231 -7.23 24.81 -42.66
CA GLY A 231 -6.10 24.46 -43.52
C GLY A 231 -6.02 22.95 -43.78
N VAL A 232 -5.75 22.60 -45.03
CA VAL A 232 -5.52 21.22 -45.47
C VAL A 232 -4.18 20.72 -44.92
N VAL A 233 -4.17 19.50 -44.39
CA VAL A 233 -2.94 18.87 -43.89
C VAL A 233 -2.20 18.11 -44.99
N THR A 234 -0.95 17.71 -44.71
CA THR A 234 -0.23 16.76 -45.56
C THR A 234 0.05 15.47 -44.81
N ALA A 235 0.25 14.37 -45.55
CA ALA A 235 0.70 13.13 -44.96
C ALA A 235 2.05 13.29 -44.23
N MET A 236 2.23 12.53 -43.15
CA MET A 236 3.45 12.52 -42.36
C MET A 236 3.73 11.14 -41.78
N GLU A 237 5.02 10.84 -41.65
CA GLU A 237 5.48 9.65 -40.95
C GLU A 237 5.08 9.67 -39.47
N SER A 238 5.02 8.48 -38.87
CA SER A 238 4.71 8.36 -37.45
C SER A 238 5.71 9.11 -36.59
N THR A 239 5.22 10.02 -35.75
CA THR A 239 6.04 10.79 -34.81
C THR A 239 5.49 10.64 -33.40
N ALA A 240 6.37 10.33 -32.46
CA ALA A 240 6.03 10.15 -31.05
C ALA A 240 5.85 11.50 -30.34
N LEU A 241 5.02 11.53 -29.31
CA LEU A 241 4.98 12.62 -28.35
C LEU A 241 6.28 12.61 -27.54
N GLU A 242 6.64 13.76 -26.98
CA GLU A 242 7.86 13.89 -26.18
C GLU A 242 7.63 14.77 -24.94
N GLY A 243 8.54 14.65 -23.97
CA GLY A 243 8.58 15.53 -22.80
C GLY A 243 7.72 15.08 -21.62
N GLY A 244 7.12 13.89 -21.68
CA GLY A 244 6.46 13.26 -20.54
C GLY A 244 7.44 13.01 -19.41
N ALA A 245 7.15 13.52 -18.21
CA ALA A 245 8.05 13.43 -17.05
C ALA A 245 7.28 13.31 -15.75
N GLY A 246 7.98 12.93 -14.69
CA GLY A 246 7.40 12.87 -13.34
C GLY A 246 7.95 11.74 -12.51
N VAL A 247 8.11 11.99 -11.22
CA VAL A 247 8.53 10.97 -10.25
C VAL A 247 7.31 10.32 -9.61
N GLY A 248 7.25 8.99 -9.71
CA GLY A 248 6.21 8.19 -9.06
C GLY A 248 4.87 8.16 -9.79
N VAL A 249 4.81 8.56 -11.07
CA VAL A 249 3.58 8.45 -11.87
C VAL A 249 3.11 6.98 -11.91
N GLY A 250 1.83 6.75 -11.69
CA GLY A 250 1.18 5.43 -11.61
C GLY A 250 1.47 4.64 -10.33
N VAL A 251 2.27 5.19 -9.39
CA VAL A 251 2.75 4.45 -8.20
C VAL A 251 2.59 5.25 -6.92
N ALA A 252 3.02 6.51 -6.92
CA ALA A 252 2.98 7.39 -5.77
C ALA A 252 1.63 8.09 -5.71
N GLY A 253 0.66 7.52 -5.01
CA GLY A 253 -0.56 8.24 -4.66
C GLY A 253 -0.40 9.15 -3.46
N ARG A 254 -1.52 9.75 -3.06
CA ARG A 254 -1.56 10.75 -1.99
C ARG A 254 -0.99 10.22 -0.69
N GLY A 255 -0.10 11.00 -0.07
CA GLY A 255 0.61 10.64 1.15
C GLY A 255 1.90 9.86 0.93
N SER A 256 2.24 9.52 -0.33
CA SER A 256 3.55 8.99 -0.67
C SER A 256 4.66 9.94 -0.24
N ARG A 257 5.85 9.38 0.01
CA ARG A 257 7.02 10.11 0.49
C ARG A 257 8.16 9.99 -0.50
N TYR A 258 8.82 11.10 -0.79
CA TYR A 258 10.04 11.14 -1.59
C TYR A 258 11.19 11.72 -0.77
N THR A 259 12.30 10.98 -0.69
CA THR A 259 13.52 11.41 0.00
C THR A 259 14.57 11.83 -1.02
N ASP A 260 14.89 13.13 -1.03
CA ASP A 260 16.00 13.68 -1.80
C ASP A 260 17.30 13.47 -1.01
N ILE A 261 18.12 12.52 -1.45
CA ILE A 261 19.39 12.20 -0.78
C ILE A 261 20.52 13.19 -1.10
N THR A 262 20.35 14.02 -2.12
CA THR A 262 21.34 15.01 -2.54
C THR A 262 21.23 16.27 -1.72
N ASN A 263 19.99 16.78 -1.57
CA ASN A 263 19.73 18.03 -0.83
C ASN A 263 19.29 17.78 0.62
N GLY A 264 19.02 16.52 1.01
CA GLY A 264 18.56 16.17 2.35
C GLY A 264 17.13 16.65 2.63
N ALA A 265 16.30 16.77 1.60
CA ALA A 265 14.92 17.23 1.68
C ALA A 265 13.94 16.06 1.67
N LEU A 266 12.78 16.27 2.29
CA LEU A 266 11.69 15.31 2.30
C LEU A 266 10.47 15.93 1.63
N TYR A 267 9.82 15.18 0.77
CA TYR A 267 8.62 15.61 0.07
C TYR A 267 7.47 14.66 0.39
N LEU A 268 6.25 15.20 0.45
CA LEU A 268 5.02 14.43 0.48
C LEU A 268 4.25 14.66 -0.81
N ASN A 269 3.76 13.59 -1.40
CA ASN A 269 2.81 13.69 -2.49
C ASN A 269 1.44 14.11 -1.93
N VAL A 270 0.90 15.22 -2.45
CA VAL A 270 -0.45 15.69 -2.16
C VAL A 270 -1.44 15.44 -3.31
N GLY A 271 -0.92 15.09 -4.49
CA GLY A 271 -1.65 14.68 -5.68
C GLY A 271 -2.05 13.21 -5.66
N ASP A 272 -2.63 12.75 -6.76
CA ASP A 272 -3.06 11.37 -6.93
C ASP A 272 -1.97 10.55 -7.65
N ALA A 273 -2.16 9.23 -7.80
CA ALA A 273 -1.11 8.38 -8.36
C ALA A 273 -0.83 8.66 -9.84
N ASP A 274 -1.85 9.08 -10.59
CA ASP A 274 -1.74 9.38 -12.01
C ASP A 274 -1.13 10.77 -12.27
N GLU A 275 -1.18 11.67 -11.28
CA GLU A 275 -0.58 13.00 -11.32
C GLU A 275 0.03 13.34 -9.94
N PRO A 276 1.20 12.78 -9.61
CA PRO A 276 1.90 13.14 -8.38
C PRO A 276 2.24 14.63 -8.31
N ASP A 277 1.93 15.24 -7.17
CA ASP A 277 2.25 16.62 -6.82
C ASP A 277 3.09 16.65 -5.54
N TRP A 278 4.40 16.86 -5.69
CA TRP A 278 5.37 16.76 -4.60
C TRP A 278 5.54 18.08 -3.86
N SER A 279 5.06 18.13 -2.62
CA SER A 279 5.24 19.25 -1.72
C SER A 279 6.39 19.01 -0.75
N MET A 280 7.37 19.91 -0.73
CA MET A 280 8.49 19.85 0.20
C MET A 280 8.02 20.08 1.65
N LEU A 281 8.44 19.21 2.56
CA LEU A 281 8.27 19.40 4.00
C LEU A 281 9.34 20.36 4.52
N ALA A 282 8.90 21.54 4.96
CA ALA A 282 9.77 22.44 5.70
C ALA A 282 9.98 21.91 7.13
N PHE A 283 11.23 21.85 7.56
CA PHE A 283 11.58 21.62 8.97
C PHE A 283 12.06 22.95 9.55
N ASP A 284 11.32 23.46 10.53
CA ASP A 284 11.70 24.63 11.33
C ASP A 284 12.82 24.30 12.34
#